data_AF-A0A3M1AST4-F1
#
_entry.id   AF-A0A3M1AST4-F1
#
_cell.length_a   1.000
_cell.length_b   1.000
_cell.length_c   1.000
_cell.angle_alpha   90.00
_cell.angle_beta   90.00
_cell.angle_gamma   90.00
#
_symmetry.space_group_name_H-M   'P 1'
#
loop_
_entity.id
_entity.type
_entity.pdbx_description
1 polymer ?
#
loop_
_entity_poly.entity_id
_entity_poly.type
_entity_poly.pdbx_seq_one_letter_code
_entity_poly.pdbx_strand_id
1 'polypeptide(L)' 'MFPVGGHTNRALLTDLYELTMAAGYFESGVYRKEATFELFVRRMPPHRGYL' A
#
# COMPACT_ATOMS: atom_id res chain seq x y z
N MET A 1 -32.04 7.87 -0.27
CA MET A 1 -30.80 7.44 0.42
C MET A 1 -30.48 6.05 -0.09
N PHE A 2 -29.57 5.94 -1.06
CA PHE A 2 -29.21 4.66 -1.66
C PHE A 2 -28.30 3.88 -0.72
N PRO A 3 -28.48 2.55 -0.57
CA PRO A 3 -27.65 1.75 0.29
C PRO A 3 -26.27 1.60 -0.36
N VAL A 4 -25.22 2.06 0.31
CA VAL A 4 -23.85 1.78 -0.13
C VAL A 4 -23.53 0.34 0.29
N GLY A 5 -23.99 -0.61 -0.50
CA GLY A 5 -23.48 -1.99 -0.46
C GLY A 5 -22.06 -1.98 -1.00
N GLY A 6 -21.09 -1.64 -0.17
CA GLY A 6 -19.70 -1.54 -0.56
C GLY A 6 -19.11 -2.93 -0.79
N HIS A 7 -18.79 -3.25 -2.05
CA HIS A 7 -17.85 -4.32 -2.36
C HIS A 7 -16.56 -4.05 -1.56
N THR A 8 -16.22 -4.91 -0.60
CA THR A 8 -15.04 -4.70 0.25
C THR A 8 -13.76 -5.05 -0.52
N ASN A 9 -13.46 -4.26 -1.54
CA ASN A 9 -12.24 -4.40 -2.32
C ASN A 9 -11.10 -3.70 -1.58
N ARG A 10 -10.23 -4.49 -0.94
CA ARG A 10 -9.04 -3.98 -0.23
C ARG A 10 -7.90 -3.57 -1.18
N ALA A 11 -8.02 -3.81 -2.49
CA ALA A 11 -6.98 -3.42 -3.45
C ALA A 11 -6.76 -1.90 -3.52
N LEU A 12 -7.76 -1.11 -3.12
CA LEU A 12 -7.68 0.35 -3.06
C LEU A 12 -7.34 0.88 -1.65
N LEU A 13 -7.10 -0.01 -0.68
CA LEU A 13 -6.65 0.36 0.66
C LEU A 13 -5.14 0.62 0.65
N THR A 14 -4.76 1.75 0.05
CA THR A 14 -3.40 2.26 -0.03
C THR A 14 -3.45 3.79 -0.05
N ASP A 15 -2.32 4.47 0.12
CA ASP A 15 -2.29 5.91 -0.11
C ASP A 15 -2.35 6.23 -1.62
N LEU A 16 -2.76 7.46 -1.96
CA LEU A 16 -2.86 7.89 -3.35
C LEU A 16 -1.49 7.91 -4.06
N TYR A 17 -0.42 8.11 -3.29
CA TYR A 17 0.93 8.20 -3.82
C TYR A 17 1.35 6.87 -4.47
N GLU A 18 1.09 5.74 -3.82
CA GLU A 18 1.39 4.40 -4.38
C GLU A 18 0.74 4.18 -5.76
N LEU A 19 -0.48 4.66 -5.95
CA LEU A 19 -1.17 4.55 -7.25
C LEU A 19 -0.52 5.43 -8.33
N THR A 20 -0.17 6.67 -7.97
CA THR A 20 0.51 7.57 -8.89
C THR A 20 1.94 7.11 -9.22
N MET A 21 2.63 6.50 -8.26
CA MET A 21 3.94 5.90 -8.44
C MET A 21 3.87 4.70 -9.38
N ALA A 22 2.91 3.80 -9.17
CA ALA A 22 2.68 2.64 -10.04
C ALA A 22 2.38 3.06 -11.49
N ALA A 23 1.56 4.10 -11.69
CA ALA A 23 1.32 4.68 -13.02
C ALA A 23 2.63 5.20 -13.66
N GLY A 24 3.44 5.95 -12.91
CA GLY A 24 4.74 6.43 -13.40
C GLY A 24 5.72 5.30 -13.75
N TYR A 25 5.75 4.22 -12.98
CA TYR A 25 6.59 3.05 -13.28
C TYR A 25 6.11 2.28 -14.51
N PHE A 26 4.79 2.24 -14.73
CA PHE A 26 4.23 1.63 -15.92
C PHE A 26 4.60 2.43 -17.17
N GLU A 27 4.37 3.75 -17.18
CA GLU A 27 4.68 4.61 -18.32
C GLU A 27 6.18 4.69 -18.64
N SER A 28 7.05 4.67 -17.63
CA SER A 28 8.50 4.66 -17.82
C SER A 28 9.09 3.27 -18.14
N GLY A 29 8.25 2.23 -18.20
CA GLY A 29 8.66 0.86 -18.56
C GLY A 29 9.50 0.15 -17.49
N VAL A 30 9.53 0.64 -16.25
CA VAL A 30 10.33 0.08 -15.16
C VAL A 30 9.54 -0.80 -14.18
N TYR A 31 8.23 -0.93 -14.36
CA TYR A 31 7.34 -1.71 -13.49
C TYR A 31 7.70 -3.21 -13.32
N ARG A 32 8.60 -3.75 -14.16
CA ARG A 32 9.10 -5.14 -14.05
C ARG A 32 10.47 -5.26 -13.39
N LYS A 33 11.10 -4.14 -13.01
CA LYS A 33 12.40 -4.17 -12.34
C LYS A 33 12.22 -4.72 -10.92
N GLU A 34 13.19 -5.50 -10.49
CA GLU A 34 13.23 -6.02 -9.12
C GLU A 34 13.51 -4.87 -8.13
N ALA A 35 12.77 -4.87 -7.03
CA ALA A 35 12.90 -3.89 -5.95
C ALA A 35 12.82 -4.62 -4.60
N THR A 36 13.60 -4.15 -3.62
CA THR A 36 13.62 -4.68 -2.26
C THR A 36 13.06 -3.64 -1.30
N PHE A 37 12.27 -4.10 -0.32
CA PHE A 37 11.70 -3.26 0.73
C PHE A 37 12.04 -3.86 2.10
N GLU A 38 12.30 -2.98 3.07
CA GLU A 38 12.53 -3.37 4.46
C GLU A 38 11.51 -2.65 5.36
N LEU A 39 11.05 -3.36 6.39
CA LEU A 39 10.15 -2.82 7.41
C LEU A 39 10.80 -2.94 8.77
N PHE A 40 10.92 -1.82 9.48
CA PHE A 40 11.42 -1.78 10.85
C PHE A 40 10.66 -0.77 11.69
N VAL A 41 10.60 -1.02 12.99
CA VAL A 41 10.02 -0.10 13.97
C VAL A 41 11.13 0.71 14.63
N ARG A 42 10.96 2.04 14.69
CA ARG A 42 11.95 2.92 15.32
C ARG A 42 11.87 2.92 16.85
N ARG A 43 10.69 2.60 17.40
CA ARG A 43 10.41 2.53 18.84
C ARG A 43 9.47 1.37 19.09
N MET A 44 9.83 0.52 20.05
CA MET A 44 9.03 -0.66 20.38
C MET A 44 7.81 -0.26 21.22
N PRO A 45 6.60 -0.80 20.94
CA PRO A 45 5.45 -0.58 21.79
C PRO A 45 5.67 -1.17 23.20
N PRO A 46 5.18 -0.51 24.27
CA PRO A 46 5.41 -0.94 25.65
C PRO A 46 4.73 -2.28 26.02
N HIS A 47 3.65 -2.65 25.33
CA HIS A 47 2.96 -3.93 25.49
C HIS A 47 2.76 -4.54 24.11
N ARG A 48 3.30 -5.74 23.86
CA ARG A 48 3.27 -6.36 22.54
C ARG A 48 2.18 -7.44 22.44
N GLY A 49 1.43 -7.37 21.34
CA GLY A 49 0.57 -8.45 20.83
C GLY A 49 0.92 -8.87 19.39
N TYR A 50 1.67 -8.03 18.67
CA TYR A 50 2.35 -8.26 17.39
C TYR A 50 3.38 -7.14 17.17
N LEU A 51 4.27 -7.31 16.17
CA LEU A 51 5.57 -6.63 15.96
C LEU A 51 6.67 -7.06 16.94
#